data_AF-A0A949P6V7-F1
#
_entry.id   AF-A0A949P6V7-F1
#
_cell.length_a   1.000
_cell.length_b   1.000
_cell.length_c   1.000
_cell.angle_alpha   90.00
_cell.angle_beta   90.00
_cell.angle_gamma   90.00
#
_symmetry.space_group_name_H-M   'P 1'
#
loop_
_entity.id
_entity.type
_entity.pdbx_description
1 polymer ?
#
loop_
_entity_poly.entity_id
_entity_poly.type
_entity_poly.pdbx_seq_one_letter_code
_entity_poly.pdbx_strand_id
1 'polypeptide(L)'
;VPPVVKFVNGYTAGAESVNPDIRVLSIYNESFTDIAKGASDASQFIGEGADVIFGAGGQTGSGGIAAAAEAGAWAIGVDQDEYFTTFASGSAPGSEYLASSAVKRVDLVTFRLIADSIQDTFEGGLFVGTASNDMVTYAEPHDAVFAAEVSTAVEAARTGLADGSITTGVCGIDGLFLGDGSACD
;
A
#
# COMPACT_ATOMS: atom_id res chain seq x y z
N VAL A 1 3.42 10.21 -10.63
CA VAL A 1 2.02 10.35 -10.15
C VAL A 1 2.06 10.52 -8.63
N PRO A 2 1.66 11.68 -8.05
CA PRO A 2 1.87 11.98 -6.63
C PRO A 2 1.39 10.91 -5.63
N PRO A 3 0.25 10.22 -5.84
CA PRO A 3 -0.12 9.05 -5.03
C PRO A 3 0.95 7.95 -4.91
N VAL A 4 1.70 7.67 -5.98
CA VAL A 4 2.76 6.65 -5.94
C VAL A 4 3.96 7.11 -5.11
N VAL A 5 4.25 8.42 -5.12
CA VAL A 5 5.30 9.00 -4.27
C VAL A 5 4.95 8.84 -2.79
N LYS A 6 3.68 9.03 -2.42
CA LYS A 6 3.19 8.75 -1.05
C LYS A 6 3.44 7.31 -0.63
N PHE A 7 3.18 6.35 -1.52
CA PHE A 7 3.42 4.94 -1.22
C PHE A 7 4.90 4.65 -0.99
N VAL A 8 5.78 5.12 -1.87
CA VAL A 8 7.23 4.89 -1.76
C VAL A 8 7.78 5.53 -0.48
N ASN A 9 7.48 6.80 -0.23
CA ASN A 9 8.01 7.52 0.93
C ASN A 9 7.38 7.02 2.23
N GLY A 10 6.08 6.68 2.24
CA GLY A 10 5.40 6.09 3.39
C GLY A 10 5.93 4.70 3.74
N TYR A 11 6.19 3.86 2.73
CA TYR A 11 6.83 2.55 2.93
C TYR A 11 8.24 2.70 3.49
N THR A 12 9.03 3.63 2.93
CA THR A 12 10.39 3.92 3.40
C THR A 12 10.38 4.40 4.85
N ALA A 13 9.56 5.40 5.18
CA ALA A 13 9.44 5.91 6.54
C ALA A 13 8.98 4.84 7.55
N GLY A 14 8.01 4.01 7.16
CA GLY A 14 7.53 2.91 8.01
C GLY A 14 8.62 1.87 8.27
N ALA A 15 9.35 1.46 7.23
CA ALA A 15 10.44 0.51 7.33
C ALA A 15 11.59 1.05 8.21
N GLU A 16 12.02 2.28 7.98
CA GLU A 16 13.10 2.95 8.73
C GLU A 16 12.73 3.22 10.19
N SER A 17 11.44 3.40 10.50
CA SER A 17 10.97 3.57 11.89
C SER A 17 11.22 2.33 12.76
N VAL A 18 11.31 1.15 12.14
CA VAL A 18 11.58 -0.13 12.82
C VAL A 18 13.05 -0.49 12.73
N ASN A 19 13.64 -0.34 11.54
CA ASN A 19 15.06 -0.60 11.31
C ASN A 19 15.66 0.56 10.48
N PRO A 20 16.41 1.49 11.10
CA PRO A 20 16.96 2.64 10.40
C PRO A 20 18.05 2.28 9.36
N ASP A 21 18.60 1.07 9.41
CA ASP A 21 19.60 0.58 8.46
C ASP A 21 18.96 -0.23 7.31
N ILE A 22 17.62 -0.31 7.24
CA ILE A 22 16.93 -1.06 6.19
C ILE A 22 17.17 -0.41 4.83
N ARG A 23 17.41 -1.23 3.81
CA ARG A 23 17.58 -0.75 2.43
C ARG A 23 16.28 -0.91 1.66
N VAL A 24 15.68 0.20 1.26
CA VAL A 24 14.49 0.22 0.39
C VAL A 24 14.91 0.43 -1.06
N LEU A 25 14.53 -0.51 -1.92
CA LEU A 25 14.66 -0.38 -3.38
C LEU A 25 13.36 0.17 -3.95
N SER A 26 13.44 1.05 -4.94
CA SER A 26 12.26 1.61 -5.60
C SER A 26 12.50 1.82 -7.09
N ILE A 27 11.45 1.59 -7.88
CA ILE A 27 11.43 1.90 -9.31
C ILE A 27 10.05 2.45 -9.67
N TYR A 28 10.03 3.46 -10.54
CA TYR A 28 8.80 4.00 -11.11
C TYR A 28 8.65 3.50 -12.54
N ASN A 29 7.51 2.86 -12.82
CA ASN A 29 7.14 2.47 -14.18
C ASN A 29 6.20 3.49 -14.81
N GLU A 30 6.27 3.61 -16.13
CA GLU A 30 5.41 4.52 -16.91
C GLU A 30 3.98 3.98 -17.12
N SER A 31 3.81 2.66 -16.96
CA SER A 31 2.53 1.95 -17.13
C SER A 31 2.05 1.36 -15.80
N PHE A 32 0.74 1.41 -15.59
CA PHE A 32 0.04 0.72 -14.50
C PHE A 32 -0.54 -0.63 -14.93
N THR A 33 -0.37 -1.02 -16.19
CA THR A 33 -1.03 -2.20 -16.78
C THR A 33 -0.08 -3.18 -17.44
N ASP A 34 1.22 -2.96 -17.31
CA ASP A 34 2.26 -3.88 -17.79
C ASP A 34 2.63 -4.88 -16.69
N ILE A 35 1.90 -6.00 -16.65
CA ILE A 35 2.08 -7.08 -15.67
C ILE A 35 3.47 -7.72 -15.80
N ALA A 36 3.93 -7.92 -17.04
CA ALA A 36 5.21 -8.57 -17.32
C ALA A 36 6.39 -7.73 -16.82
N LYS A 37 6.31 -6.40 -16.99
CA LYS A 37 7.30 -5.48 -16.43
C LYS A 37 7.37 -5.55 -14.91
N GLY A 38 6.22 -5.59 -14.24
CA GLY A 38 6.15 -5.73 -12.78
C GLY A 38 6.82 -6.99 -12.25
N ALA A 39 6.54 -8.13 -12.89
CA ALA A 39 7.18 -9.41 -12.55
C ALA A 39 8.70 -9.37 -12.75
N SER A 40 9.17 -8.74 -13.85
CA SER A 40 10.59 -8.55 -14.11
C SER A 40 11.27 -7.68 -13.05
N ASP A 41 10.61 -6.61 -12.60
CA ASP A 41 11.15 -5.71 -11.58
C ASP A 41 11.23 -6.37 -10.21
N ALA A 42 10.20 -7.12 -9.82
CA ALA A 42 10.22 -7.92 -8.59
C ALA A 42 11.36 -8.95 -8.62
N SER A 43 11.54 -9.64 -9.75
CA SER A 43 12.64 -10.58 -9.95
C SER A 43 14.02 -9.90 -9.82
N GLN A 44 14.16 -8.68 -10.34
CA GLN A 44 15.37 -7.88 -10.17
C GLN A 44 15.61 -7.55 -8.69
N PHE A 45 14.63 -7.00 -7.98
CA PHE A 45 14.77 -6.64 -6.58
C PHE A 45 15.08 -7.84 -5.68
N ILE A 46 14.46 -8.99 -5.93
CA ILE A 46 14.77 -10.25 -5.23
C ILE A 46 16.20 -10.68 -5.53
N GLY A 47 16.65 -10.57 -6.79
CA GLY A 47 18.04 -10.82 -7.17
C GLY A 47 19.04 -9.87 -6.49
N GLU A 48 18.61 -8.65 -6.17
CA GLU A 48 19.37 -7.69 -5.36
C GLU A 48 19.24 -7.92 -3.85
N GLY A 49 18.47 -8.93 -3.41
CA GLY A 49 18.33 -9.34 -2.01
C GLY A 49 17.10 -8.78 -1.28
N ALA A 50 16.11 -8.23 -1.99
CA ALA A 50 14.83 -7.88 -1.38
C ALA A 50 14.04 -9.15 -0.99
N ASP A 51 13.49 -9.15 0.21
CA ASP A 51 12.66 -10.22 0.79
C ASP A 51 11.18 -9.83 0.96
N VAL A 52 10.86 -8.55 0.76
CA VAL A 52 9.50 -7.98 0.77
C VAL A 52 9.29 -7.09 -0.45
N ILE A 53 8.21 -7.30 -1.19
CA ILE A 53 7.82 -6.50 -2.37
C ILE A 53 6.46 -5.83 -2.13
N PHE A 54 6.42 -4.51 -2.27
CA PHE A 54 5.18 -3.71 -2.19
C PHE A 54 4.73 -3.23 -3.58
N GLY A 55 3.59 -3.74 -4.05
CA GLY A 55 3.10 -3.57 -5.42
C GLY A 55 2.31 -2.28 -5.69
N ALA A 56 2.87 -1.09 -5.43
CA ALA A 56 2.16 0.20 -5.57
C ALA A 56 2.01 0.72 -7.03
N GLY A 57 1.61 -0.15 -7.97
CA GLY A 57 1.67 0.12 -9.42
C GLY A 57 0.48 -0.38 -10.23
N GLY A 58 -0.72 -0.52 -9.65
CA GLY A 58 -1.87 -1.10 -10.34
C GLY A 58 -1.60 -2.54 -10.78
N GLN A 59 -2.08 -2.96 -11.95
CA GLN A 59 -1.83 -4.31 -12.48
C GLN A 59 -0.33 -4.59 -12.71
N THR A 60 0.48 -3.58 -13.01
CA THR A 60 1.94 -3.73 -13.00
C THR A 60 2.44 -4.13 -11.62
N GLY A 61 1.95 -3.49 -10.56
CA GLY A 61 2.24 -3.87 -9.17
C GLY A 61 1.73 -5.28 -8.83
N SER A 62 0.50 -5.61 -9.23
CA SER A 62 -0.10 -6.94 -9.03
C SER A 62 0.76 -8.06 -9.67
N GLY A 63 1.32 -7.81 -10.86
CA GLY A 63 2.28 -8.73 -11.49
C GLY A 63 3.57 -8.90 -10.69
N GLY A 64 4.07 -7.82 -10.10
CA GLY A 64 5.25 -7.86 -9.23
C GLY A 64 5.03 -8.66 -7.95
N ILE A 65 3.91 -8.45 -7.25
CA ILE A 65 3.62 -9.19 -6.01
C ILE A 65 3.35 -10.67 -6.27
N ALA A 66 2.69 -11.02 -7.38
CA ALA A 66 2.47 -12.41 -7.75
C ALA A 66 3.81 -13.12 -8.01
N ALA A 67 4.71 -12.49 -8.77
CA ALA A 67 6.03 -13.04 -9.03
C ALA A 67 6.89 -13.15 -7.76
N ALA A 68 6.80 -12.17 -6.87
CA ALA A 68 7.52 -12.18 -5.59
C ALA A 68 7.04 -13.33 -4.70
N ALA A 69 5.74 -13.47 -4.55
CA ALA A 69 5.10 -14.51 -3.76
C ALA A 69 5.41 -15.92 -4.31
N GLU A 70 5.37 -16.11 -5.63
CA GLU A 70 5.74 -17.37 -6.27
C GLU A 70 7.23 -17.73 -6.03
N ALA A 71 8.09 -16.71 -5.92
CA ALA A 71 9.50 -16.86 -5.56
C ALA A 71 9.74 -17.03 -4.05
N GLY A 72 8.69 -16.99 -3.22
CA GLY A 72 8.77 -17.14 -1.76
C GLY A 72 9.20 -15.87 -1.02
N ALA A 73 9.17 -14.71 -1.68
CA ALA A 73 9.34 -13.41 -1.02
C ALA A 73 7.97 -12.89 -0.53
N TRP A 74 7.96 -12.16 0.57
CA TRP A 74 6.74 -11.55 1.09
C TRP A 74 6.22 -10.49 0.13
N ALA A 75 4.90 -10.38 0.04
CA ALA A 75 4.22 -9.42 -0.80
C ALA A 75 3.25 -8.56 0.02
N ILE A 76 3.13 -7.29 -0.40
CA ILE A 76 2.12 -6.36 0.12
C ILE A 76 1.35 -5.80 -1.08
N GLY A 77 0.03 -5.96 -1.07
CA GLY A 77 -0.86 -5.45 -2.11
C GLY A 77 -1.30 -4.00 -1.87
N VAL A 78 -2.05 -3.42 -2.81
CA VAL A 78 -2.53 -2.03 -2.70
C VAL A 78 -3.95 -1.82 -3.24
N ASP A 79 -4.58 -0.73 -2.78
CA ASP A 79 -5.91 -0.22 -3.14
C ASP A 79 -7.08 -1.09 -2.68
N GLN A 80 -6.97 -2.41 -2.84
CA GLN A 80 -7.95 -3.41 -2.44
C GLN A 80 -7.24 -4.58 -1.76
N ASP A 81 -8.04 -5.48 -1.21
CA ASP A 81 -7.52 -6.74 -0.71
C ASP A 81 -7.18 -7.68 -1.87
N GLU A 82 -5.90 -7.72 -2.22
CA GLU A 82 -5.42 -8.48 -3.38
C GLU A 82 -5.41 -9.99 -3.16
N TYR A 83 -5.75 -10.46 -1.95
CA TYR A 83 -6.03 -11.87 -1.72
C TYR A 83 -7.17 -12.36 -2.61
N PHE A 84 -8.24 -11.57 -2.73
CA PHE A 84 -9.42 -11.92 -3.52
C PHE A 84 -9.22 -11.74 -5.03
N THR A 85 -8.39 -10.79 -5.43
CA THR A 85 -8.19 -10.44 -6.85
C THR A 85 -6.96 -11.13 -7.43
N THR A 86 -5.77 -10.68 -7.06
CA THR A 86 -4.49 -11.16 -7.59
C THR A 86 -4.23 -12.61 -7.19
N PHE A 87 -4.60 -12.99 -5.96
CA PHE A 87 -4.37 -14.34 -5.45
C PHE A 87 -5.60 -15.27 -5.52
N ALA A 88 -6.66 -14.84 -6.21
CA ALA A 88 -7.85 -15.65 -6.48
C ALA A 88 -8.39 -16.39 -5.25
N SER A 89 -8.50 -15.68 -4.13
CA SER A 89 -8.98 -16.19 -2.83
C SER A 89 -8.15 -17.39 -2.32
N GLY A 90 -6.83 -17.30 -2.42
CA GLY A 90 -5.90 -18.32 -1.93
C GLY A 90 -5.61 -19.46 -2.90
N SER A 91 -6.16 -19.42 -4.12
CA SER A 91 -5.94 -20.48 -5.11
C SER A 91 -4.76 -20.22 -6.04
N ALA A 92 -4.26 -18.98 -6.11
CA ALA A 92 -3.05 -18.67 -6.86
C ALA A 92 -1.78 -19.07 -6.08
N PRO A 93 -0.69 -19.48 -6.75
CA PRO A 93 0.58 -19.79 -6.10
C PRO A 93 1.11 -18.64 -5.23
N GLY A 94 1.62 -18.99 -4.05
CA GLY A 94 2.24 -18.04 -3.13
C GLY A 94 1.25 -17.17 -2.36
N SER A 95 -0.05 -17.48 -2.34
CA SER A 95 -1.02 -16.71 -1.55
C SER A 95 -0.65 -16.63 -0.06
N GLU A 96 0.06 -17.63 0.47
CA GLU A 96 0.60 -17.64 1.83
C GLU A 96 1.71 -16.59 2.07
N TYR A 97 2.28 -16.01 1.01
CA TYR A 97 3.28 -14.94 1.07
C TYR A 97 2.66 -13.53 0.90
N LEU A 98 1.35 -13.41 0.70
CA LEU A 98 0.68 -12.10 0.75
C LEU A 98 0.48 -11.70 2.21
N ALA A 99 1.37 -10.86 2.74
CA ALA A 99 1.33 -10.47 4.15
C ALA A 99 0.11 -9.62 4.50
N SER A 100 -0.28 -8.70 3.61
CA SER A 100 -1.45 -7.82 3.72
C SER A 100 -1.63 -7.04 2.42
N SER A 101 -2.63 -6.16 2.36
CA SER A 101 -2.76 -5.11 1.34
C SER A 101 -3.05 -3.76 1.99
N ALA A 102 -2.42 -2.69 1.51
CA ALA A 102 -2.75 -1.32 1.89
C ALA A 102 -4.04 -0.89 1.17
N VAL A 103 -5.18 -0.96 1.88
CA VAL A 103 -6.52 -0.77 1.31
C VAL A 103 -6.89 0.71 1.28
N LYS A 104 -7.41 1.16 0.13
CA LYS A 104 -7.94 2.50 -0.07
C LYS A 104 -9.42 2.39 -0.45
N ARG A 105 -10.29 2.96 0.37
CA ARG A 105 -11.76 2.86 0.23
C ARG A 105 -12.34 3.76 -0.85
N VAL A 106 -11.81 3.67 -2.07
CA VAL A 106 -12.35 4.38 -3.25
C VAL A 106 -13.80 3.95 -3.50
N ASP A 107 -14.13 2.68 -3.22
CA ASP A 107 -15.49 2.14 -3.24
C ASP A 107 -16.47 2.98 -2.40
N LEU A 108 -16.11 3.27 -1.14
CA LEU A 108 -16.96 4.04 -0.23
C LEU A 108 -17.04 5.50 -0.64
N VAL A 109 -15.93 6.09 -1.07
CA VAL A 109 -15.91 7.49 -1.53
C VAL A 109 -16.81 7.64 -2.75
N THR A 110 -16.70 6.75 -3.74
CA THR A 110 -17.56 6.77 -4.93
C THR A 110 -19.03 6.55 -4.58
N PHE A 111 -19.33 5.57 -3.73
CA PHE A 111 -20.70 5.33 -3.26
C PHE A 111 -21.30 6.57 -2.61
N ARG A 112 -20.57 7.19 -1.69
CA ARG A 112 -21.00 8.41 -0.98
C ARG A 112 -21.28 9.55 -1.96
N LEU A 113 -20.39 9.82 -2.91
CA LEU A 113 -20.59 10.91 -3.88
C LEU A 113 -21.85 10.69 -4.73
N ILE A 114 -22.13 9.44 -5.12
CA ILE A 114 -23.36 9.10 -5.85
C ILE A 114 -24.58 9.29 -4.95
N ALA A 115 -24.54 8.80 -3.70
CA ALA A 115 -25.64 8.92 -2.75
C ALA A 115 -25.96 10.39 -2.45
N ASP A 116 -24.95 11.20 -2.16
CA ASP A 116 -25.08 12.64 -1.88
C ASP A 116 -25.65 13.39 -3.11
N SER A 117 -25.26 12.99 -4.33
CA SER A 117 -25.83 13.57 -5.55
C SER A 117 -27.30 13.21 -5.77
N ILE A 118 -27.73 12.00 -5.42
CA ILE A 118 -29.14 11.57 -5.53
C ILE A 118 -30.01 12.28 -4.48
N GLN A 119 -29.43 12.58 -3.32
CA GLN A 119 -30.11 13.22 -2.20
C GLN A 119 -30.09 14.76 -2.28
N ASP A 120 -29.51 15.34 -3.33
CA ASP A 120 -29.28 16.78 -3.46
C ASP A 120 -28.48 17.38 -2.29
N THR A 121 -27.59 16.59 -1.67
CA THR A 121 -26.72 16.98 -0.54
C THR A 121 -25.24 17.05 -0.91
N PHE A 122 -24.91 16.90 -2.20
CA PHE A 122 -23.52 16.96 -2.67
C PHE A 122 -22.84 18.29 -2.33
N GLU A 123 -21.70 18.21 -1.65
CA GLU A 123 -20.81 19.34 -1.39
C GLU A 123 -19.51 19.17 -2.17
N GLY A 124 -19.17 20.17 -2.98
CA GLY A 124 -17.88 20.23 -3.68
C GLY A 124 -16.74 20.57 -2.71
N GLY A 125 -15.54 20.08 -3.00
CA GLY A 125 -14.35 20.36 -2.18
C GLY A 125 -13.32 19.24 -2.27
N LEU A 126 -12.27 19.36 -1.45
CA LEU A 126 -11.25 18.32 -1.29
C LEU A 126 -11.66 17.37 -0.17
N PHE A 127 -11.89 16.11 -0.51
CA PHE A 127 -12.00 15.03 0.46
C PHE A 127 -10.66 14.29 0.54
N VAL A 128 -10.12 14.14 1.76
CA VAL A 128 -8.88 13.40 2.01
C VAL A 128 -9.19 12.16 2.83
N GLY A 129 -8.98 10.98 2.21
CA GLY A 129 -9.07 9.71 2.91
C GLY A 129 -7.83 9.45 3.76
N THR A 130 -8.03 9.02 5.01
CA THR A 130 -6.97 8.77 5.99
C THR A 130 -7.35 7.57 6.87
N ALA A 131 -6.46 7.17 7.78
CA ALA A 131 -6.79 6.18 8.81
C ALA A 131 -7.83 6.70 9.82
N SER A 132 -7.87 8.01 10.10
CA SER A 132 -8.78 8.59 11.10
C SER A 132 -10.25 8.62 10.65
N ASN A 133 -10.50 8.52 9.34
CA ASN A 133 -11.84 8.41 8.77
C ASN A 133 -12.08 7.06 8.07
N ASP A 134 -11.26 6.05 8.40
CA ASP A 134 -11.35 4.67 7.91
C ASP A 134 -11.34 4.51 6.38
N MET A 135 -10.86 5.52 5.66
CA MET A 135 -10.73 5.46 4.19
C MET A 135 -9.42 4.83 3.74
N VAL A 136 -8.43 4.76 4.63
CA VAL A 136 -7.18 4.02 4.44
C VAL A 136 -7.04 3.04 5.59
N THR A 137 -6.81 1.78 5.27
CA THR A 137 -6.61 0.70 6.25
C THR A 137 -5.71 -0.38 5.65
N TYR A 138 -5.57 -1.51 6.31
CA TYR A 138 -4.90 -2.70 5.80
C TYR A 138 -5.86 -3.89 5.76
N ALA A 139 -5.54 -4.89 4.92
CA ALA A 139 -6.26 -6.15 4.84
C ALA A 139 -5.74 -7.17 5.88
N GLU A 140 -6.61 -8.05 6.34
CA GLU A 140 -6.22 -9.19 7.19
C GLU A 140 -5.20 -10.09 6.46
N PRO A 141 -4.37 -10.85 7.19
CA PRO A 141 -3.30 -11.66 6.58
C PRO A 141 -3.77 -12.92 5.83
N HIS A 142 -5.04 -13.31 5.95
CA HIS A 142 -5.62 -14.52 5.32
C HIS A 142 -4.78 -15.79 5.57
N ASP A 143 -4.11 -16.30 4.54
CA ASP A 143 -3.30 -17.52 4.56
C ASP A 143 -1.88 -17.27 5.10
N ALA A 144 -1.45 -16.01 5.22
CA ALA A 144 -0.11 -15.68 5.65
C ALA A 144 0.12 -16.02 7.12
N VAL A 145 1.24 -16.70 7.38
CA VAL A 145 1.67 -17.09 8.73
C VAL A 145 2.99 -16.41 9.05
N PHE A 146 2.91 -15.43 9.94
CA PHE A 146 4.06 -14.73 10.53
C PHE A 146 3.83 -14.51 12.03
N ALA A 147 4.84 -13.98 12.72
CA ALA A 147 4.79 -13.79 14.17
C ALA A 147 3.61 -12.86 14.56
N ALA A 148 2.84 -13.23 15.59
CA ALA A 148 1.64 -12.49 16.01
C ALA A 148 1.92 -11.04 16.43
N GLU A 149 3.15 -10.77 16.84
CA GLU A 149 3.66 -9.44 17.15
C GLU A 149 3.62 -8.51 15.94
N VAL A 150 3.74 -9.03 14.71
CA VAL A 150 3.65 -8.25 13.47
C VAL A 150 2.25 -7.70 13.29
N SER A 151 1.20 -8.54 13.40
CA SER A 151 -0.19 -8.08 13.32
C SER A 151 -0.50 -7.04 14.40
N THR A 152 0.02 -7.26 15.62
CA THR A 152 -0.13 -6.30 16.72
C THR A 152 0.55 -4.96 16.41
N ALA A 153 1.75 -4.99 15.84
CA ALA A 153 2.48 -3.79 15.46
C ALA A 153 1.77 -3.02 14.33
N VAL A 154 1.20 -3.72 13.35
CA VAL A 154 0.43 -3.10 12.26
C VAL A 154 -0.84 -2.42 12.78
N GLU A 155 -1.59 -3.05 13.68
CA GLU A 155 -2.78 -2.41 14.27
C GLU A 155 -2.42 -1.21 15.15
N ALA A 156 -1.33 -1.31 15.93
CA ALA A 156 -0.82 -0.19 16.70
C ALA A 156 -0.41 0.97 15.79
N ALA A 157 0.24 0.68 14.65
CA ALA A 157 0.59 1.69 13.66
C ALA A 157 -0.67 2.32 13.03
N ARG A 158 -1.68 1.53 12.66
CA ARG A 158 -2.96 2.02 12.12
C ARG A 158 -3.64 2.97 13.11
N THR A 159 -3.73 2.56 14.37
CA THR A 159 -4.33 3.37 15.45
C THR A 159 -3.54 4.65 15.68
N GLY A 160 -2.21 4.57 15.75
CA GLY A 160 -1.38 5.75 15.94
C GLY A 160 -1.42 6.75 14.77
N LEU A 161 -1.57 6.25 13.54
CA LEU A 161 -1.83 7.09 12.36
C LEU A 161 -3.23 7.72 12.40
N ALA A 162 -4.22 7.01 12.94
CA ALA A 162 -5.59 7.49 13.05
C ALA A 162 -5.76 8.56 14.15
N ASP A 163 -5.09 8.40 15.29
CA ASP A 163 -5.17 9.34 16.42
C ASP A 163 -4.11 10.45 16.36
N GLY A 164 -3.15 10.35 15.44
CA GLY A 164 -2.09 11.33 15.21
C GLY A 164 -0.88 11.21 16.14
N SER A 165 -0.82 10.17 16.98
CA SER A 165 0.37 9.87 17.80
C SER A 165 1.56 9.37 16.97
N ILE A 166 1.32 8.90 15.74
CA ILE A 166 2.33 8.58 14.75
C ILE A 166 2.22 9.54 13.57
N THR A 167 3.35 10.14 13.20
CA THR A 167 3.49 10.93 11.97
C THR A 167 4.53 10.28 11.07
N THR A 168 4.23 10.13 9.78
CA THR A 168 5.16 9.52 8.82
C THR A 168 6.28 10.46 8.37
N GLY A 169 6.16 11.77 8.65
CA GLY A 169 7.01 12.78 8.03
C GLY A 169 6.78 12.95 6.53
N VAL A 170 5.73 12.35 5.98
CA VAL A 170 5.36 12.41 4.56
C VAL A 170 4.07 13.21 4.40
N CYS A 171 4.07 14.20 3.50
CA CYS A 171 2.92 15.05 3.25
C CYS A 171 1.75 14.28 2.63
N GLY A 172 0.58 14.40 3.28
CA GLY A 172 -0.66 13.78 2.83
C GLY A 172 -1.21 14.35 1.52
N ILE A 173 -0.65 15.44 0.97
CA ILE A 173 -1.11 16.11 -0.26
C ILE A 173 -0.25 15.70 -1.46
N ASP A 174 1.07 15.92 -1.42
CA ASP A 174 1.98 15.69 -2.54
C ASP A 174 2.84 14.42 -2.40
N GLY A 175 2.98 13.88 -1.19
CA GLY A 175 3.77 12.70 -0.89
C GLY A 175 5.26 12.93 -0.68
N LEU A 176 5.72 14.18 -0.66
CA LEU A 176 7.10 14.49 -0.33
C LEU A 176 7.33 14.39 1.18
N PHE A 177 8.59 14.19 1.59
CA PHE A 177 8.95 14.36 2.99
C PHE A 177 8.79 15.83 3.40
N LEU A 178 8.41 16.07 4.66
CA LEU A 178 8.34 17.41 5.22
C LEU A 178 9.74 18.04 5.23
N GLY A 179 9.84 19.30 4.82
CA GLY A 179 11.10 20.03 4.66
C GLY A 179 11.74 19.92 3.28
N ASP A 180 11.24 19.03 2.40
CA ASP A 180 11.75 18.86 1.02
C ASP A 180 10.98 19.74 0.01
N GLY A 181 10.48 20.90 0.45
CA GLY A 181 9.68 21.81 -0.36
C GLY A 181 8.26 21.30 -0.59
N SER A 182 7.71 20.63 0.42
CA SER A 182 6.38 20.06 0.38
C SER A 182 5.30 21.14 0.48
N ALA A 183 4.13 20.87 -0.10
CA ALA A 183 2.91 21.65 0.11
C ALA A 183 2.37 21.58 1.55
N CYS A 184 2.92 20.70 2.39
CA CYS A 184 2.57 20.56 3.81
C CYS A 184 3.57 21.23 4.77
N ASP A 185 4.58 21.96 4.26
CA ASP A 185 5.57 22.69 5.07
C ASP A 185 4.97 23.92 5.79
#